data_AF-A0A7K8GG42-F1
#
_entry.id   AF-A0A7K8GG42-F1
#
_cell.length_a   1.000
_cell.length_b   1.000
_cell.length_c   1.000
_cell.angle_alpha   90.00
_cell.angle_beta   90.00
_cell.angle_gamma   90.00
#
_symmetry.space_group_name_H-M   'P 1'
#
loop_
_entity.id
_entity.type
_entity.pdbx_description
1 polymer ?
#
loop_
_entity_poly.entity_id
_entity_poly.type
_entity_poly.pdbx_seq_one_letter_code
_entity_poly.pdbx_strand_id
1 'polypeptide(L)' 'QAPPVTLQLLFLDGEEAFEDWSATDSLYGARHLAARMAARGHPAGSELSAMVGDTGD' A
#
# COMPACT_ATOMS: atom_id res chain seq x y z
N GLN A 1 -9.54 -8.81 23.36
CA GLN A 1 -8.48 -8.25 22.51
C GLN A 1 -9.03 -8.15 21.10
N ALA A 2 -8.87 -7.01 20.40
CA ALA A 2 -9.28 -6.90 19.01
C ALA A 2 -8.35 -7.75 18.11
N PRO A 3 -8.84 -8.33 17.01
CA PRO A 3 -8.00 -9.07 16.09
C PRO A 3 -6.90 -8.15 15.51
N PRO A 4 -5.68 -8.65 15.30
CA PRO A 4 -4.56 -7.85 14.77
C PRO A 4 -4.73 -7.50 13.28
N VAL A 5 -5.78 -8.01 12.64
CA VAL A 5 -6.14 -7.76 11.25
C VAL A 5 -7.48 -7.04 11.20
N THR A 6 -7.59 -6.11 10.27
CA THR A 6 -8.83 -5.37 10.01
C THR A 6 -9.11 -5.34 8.52
N LEU A 7 -10.37 -5.09 8.16
CA LEU A 7 -10.78 -4.89 6.78
C LEU A 7 -10.80 -3.39 6.48
N GLN A 8 -10.18 -3.00 5.36
CA GLN A 8 -10.27 -1.66 4.82
C GLN A 8 -10.72 -1.73 3.35
N LEU A 9 -11.72 -0.93 3.00
CA LEU A 9 -12.21 -0.79 1.64
C LEU A 9 -11.74 0.57 1.09
N LEU A 10 -11.20 0.57 -0.13
CA LEU A 10 -10.71 1.77 -0.79
C LEU A 10 -11.40 1.92 -2.14
N PHE A 11 -12.03 3.07 -2.34
CA PHE A 11 -12.64 3.47 -3.60
C PHE A 11 -11.69 4.45 -4.27
N LEU A 12 -11.00 3.97 -5.29
CA LEU A 12 -9.96 4.72 -6.00
C LEU A 12 -10.60 5.39 -7.22
N ASP A 13 -10.08 6.57 -7.54
CA ASP A 13 -10.51 7.39 -8.68
C ASP A 13 -9.43 7.41 -9.76
N GLY A 14 -9.82 7.61 -11.01
CA GLY A 14 -8.93 7.68 -12.18
C GLY A 14 -8.08 6.43 -12.37
N GLU A 15 -8.68 5.24 -12.41
CA GLU A 15 -7.96 4.02 -12.80
C GLU A 15 -7.65 4.00 -14.31
N GLU A 16 -8.55 4.57 -15.11
CA GLU A 16 -8.49 4.59 -16.56
C GLU A 16 -7.36 5.49 -17.08
N ALA A 17 -6.84 5.15 -18.26
CA ALA A 17 -5.93 5.98 -19.03
C ALA A 17 -6.74 7.00 -19.87
N PHE A 18 -6.20 8.19 -20.08
CA PHE A 18 -6.83 9.21 -20.93
C PHE A 18 -6.57 8.98 -22.42
N GLU A 19 -5.37 8.49 -22.78
CA GLU A 19 -5.00 8.14 -24.15
C GLU A 19 -4.61 6.67 -24.24
N ASP A 20 -3.37 6.35 -23.88
CA ASP A 20 -2.78 5.01 -23.96
C ASP A 20 -2.36 4.56 -22.57
N TRP A 21 -2.69 3.32 -22.22
CA TRP A 21 -2.31 2.76 -20.93
C TRP A 21 -0.79 2.74 -20.76
N SER A 22 -0.29 3.56 -19.84
CA SER A 22 1.13 3.67 -19.56
C SER A 22 1.40 3.89 -18.08
N ALA A 23 2.67 3.80 -17.68
CA ALA A 23 3.07 4.02 -16.29
C ALA A 23 2.71 5.44 -15.78
N THR A 24 2.58 6.41 -16.69
CA THR A 24 2.22 7.79 -16.37
C THR A 24 0.75 8.11 -16.61
N ASP A 25 0.13 7.43 -17.56
CA ASP A 25 -1.28 7.57 -17.96
C ASP A 25 -2.07 6.31 -17.59
N SER A 26 -2.24 6.13 -16.27
CA SER A 26 -3.12 5.14 -15.62
C SER A 26 -2.98 5.25 -14.09
N LEU A 27 -3.94 4.64 -13.37
CA LEU A 27 -3.85 4.37 -11.93
C LEU A 27 -3.57 5.62 -11.07
N TYR A 28 -4.17 6.75 -11.42
CA TYR A 28 -3.91 8.06 -10.80
C TYR A 28 -4.16 8.05 -9.29
N GLY A 29 -5.37 7.63 -8.86
CA GLY A 29 -5.74 7.60 -7.45
C GLY A 29 -4.89 6.61 -6.63
N ALA A 30 -4.59 5.44 -7.21
CA ALA A 30 -3.77 4.41 -6.58
C ALA A 30 -2.33 4.89 -6.33
N ARG A 31 -1.69 5.49 -7.35
CA ARG A 31 -0.32 6.01 -7.26
C ARG A 31 -0.20 7.12 -6.22
N HIS A 32 -1.14 8.06 -6.23
CA HIS A 32 -1.16 9.15 -5.26
C HIS A 32 -1.30 8.62 -3.82
N LEU A 33 -2.21 7.65 -3.61
CA LEU A 33 -2.41 7.06 -2.29
C LEU A 33 -1.19 6.27 -1.81
N ALA A 34 -0.60 5.44 -2.68
CA ALA A 34 0.59 4.65 -2.34
C ALA A 34 1.76 5.56 -1.94
N ALA A 35 2.00 6.65 -2.69
CA ALA A 35 3.02 7.63 -2.34
C ALA A 35 2.77 8.28 -0.97
N ARG A 36 1.52 8.62 -0.65
CA ARG A 36 1.14 9.17 0.65
C ARG A 36 1.31 8.18 1.79
N MET A 37 0.96 6.91 1.56
CA MET A 37 1.14 5.84 2.56
C MET A 37 2.61 5.55 2.80
N ALA A 38 3.44 5.52 1.76
CA ALA A 38 4.88 5.33 1.88
C ALA A 38 5.59 6.51 2.58
N ALA A 39 5.14 7.75 2.32
CA ALA A 39 5.68 8.93 2.97
C ALA A 39 5.22 9.07 4.44
N ARG A 40 4.10 8.45 4.82
CA ARG A 40 3.64 8.44 6.20
C ARG A 40 4.42 7.36 6.96
N GLY A 41 5.33 7.79 7.84
CA GLY A 41 6.00 6.89 8.77
C GLY A 41 4.98 6.02 9.49
N HIS A 42 5.20 4.71 9.44
CA HIS A 42 4.39 3.72 10.13
C HIS A 42 4.26 4.11 11.61
N PRO A 43 3.06 4.32 12.16
CA PRO A 43 2.91 4.52 13.60
C PRO A 43 3.46 3.28 14.30
N ALA A 44 4.21 3.50 15.39
CA ALA A 44 4.80 2.43 16.19
C ALA A 44 3.73 1.39 16.53
N GLY A 45 3.89 0.17 16.02
CA GLY A 45 2.88 -0.91 16.10
C GLY A 45 2.47 -1.52 14.75
N SER A 46 2.92 -0.97 13.62
CA SER A 46 2.82 -1.63 12.30
C SER A 46 4.15 -2.31 11.92
N GLU A 47 4.62 -3.19 12.79
CA GLU A 47 5.68 -4.12 12.42
C GLU A 47 5.05 -5.21 11.52
N LEU A 48 5.15 -5.00 10.19
CA LEU A 48 5.45 -6.16 9.35
C LEU A 48 6.81 -6.63 9.83
N SER A 49 6.79 -7.60 10.75
CA SER A 49 7.97 -8.38 11.07
C SER A 49 8.43 -8.97 9.75
N ALA A 50 9.40 -8.32 9.13
CA ALA A 50 10.25 -8.94 8.14
C ALA A 50 10.82 -10.14 8.89
N MET A 51 10.21 -11.30 8.66
CA MET A 51 10.73 -12.61 9.02
C MET A 51 12.05 -12.75 8.24
N VAL A 52 13.07 -12.07 8.73
CA VAL A 52 14.47 -12.40 8.50
C VAL A 52 14.60 -13.78 9.11
N GLY A 53 14.81 -14.76 8.23
CA GLY A 53 14.82 -16.17 8.54
C GLY A 53 15.66 -16.48 9.77
N ASP A 54 14.97 -16.95 10.80
CA ASP A 54 15.51 -17.95 11.70
C ASP A 54 15.75 -19.22 10.88
N THR A 55 16.99 -19.41 10.45
CA THR A 55 17.54 -20.75 10.30
C THR A 55 18.94 -20.66 10.88
N GLY A 56 19.03 -20.93 12.18
CA GLY A 56 20.29 -21.29 12.80
C GLY A 56 20.80 -22.61 12.22
N ASP A 57 21.89 -22.54 11.47
CA ASP A 57 23.12 -23.33 11.58
C ASP A 57 24.26 -22.53 10.91
#